data_AF-A0A7S3MDA5-F1
#
_entry.id   AF-A0A7S3MDA5-F1
#
_cell.length_a   1.000
_cell.length_b   1.000
_cell.length_c   1.000
_cell.angle_alpha   90.00
_cell.angle_beta   90.00
_cell.angle_gamma   90.00
#
_symmetry.space_group_name_H-M   'P 1'
#
loop_
_entity.id
_entity.type
_entity.pdbx_description
1 polymer ?
#
loop_
_entity_poly.entity_id
_entity_poly.type
_entity_poly.pdbx_seq_one_letter_code
_entity_poly.pdbx_strand_id
1 'polypeptide(L)'
;GKVATPEQAQEAHAAIRKMIQEAVSEEVANGVRILYGGSVTPENCKDLICKPDIDGFLVGGASLKPSFTDIITACVPVVPLKKPKFIKVGDIEPAARGV
;
A
#
# COMPACT_ATOMS: atom_id res chain seq x y z
N GLY A 1 16.61 -8.58 -10.46
CA GLY A 1 15.98 -7.92 -9.31
C GLY A 1 15.96 -8.90 -8.17
N LYS A 2 16.39 -8.48 -6.97
CA LYS A 2 16.14 -9.28 -5.77
C LYS A 2 14.68 -9.09 -5.38
N VAL A 3 13.94 -10.16 -5.22
CA VAL A 3 12.53 -10.13 -4.81
C VAL A 3 12.51 -10.09 -3.29
N ALA A 4 11.82 -9.12 -2.69
CA ALA A 4 11.61 -9.13 -1.25
C ALA A 4 10.65 -10.27 -0.91
N THR A 5 10.84 -10.94 0.24
CA THR A 5 9.84 -11.90 0.69
C THR A 5 8.53 -11.17 1.02
N PRO A 6 7.37 -11.86 0.97
CA PRO A 6 6.11 -11.25 1.39
C PRO A 6 6.16 -10.68 2.81
N GLU A 7 6.95 -11.28 3.71
CA GLU A 7 7.15 -10.83 5.09
C GLU A 7 7.94 -9.52 5.14
N GLN A 8 9.00 -9.40 4.35
CA GLN A 8 9.78 -8.15 4.25
C GLN A 8 8.95 -7.01 3.67
N ALA A 9 8.13 -7.30 2.65
CA ALA A 9 7.23 -6.33 2.07
C ALA A 9 6.19 -5.85 3.11
N GLN A 10 5.60 -6.78 3.85
CA GLN A 10 4.64 -6.48 4.92
C GLN A 10 5.27 -5.66 6.05
N GLU A 11 6.47 -6.00 6.52
CA GLU A 11 7.17 -5.26 7.57
C GLU A 11 7.40 -3.79 7.18
N ALA A 12 7.89 -3.57 5.95
CA ALA A 12 8.12 -2.23 5.43
C ALA A 12 6.82 -1.43 5.32
N HIS A 13 5.75 -2.04 4.82
CA HIS A 13 4.45 -1.39 4.67
C HIS A 13 3.81 -1.04 6.02
N ALA A 14 3.86 -1.95 7.00
CA ALA A 14 3.36 -1.70 8.35
C ALA A 14 4.12 -0.55 9.03
N ALA A 15 5.45 -0.48 8.84
CA ALA A 15 6.26 0.63 9.35
C ALA A 15 5.88 1.98 8.72
N ILE A 16 5.60 2.00 7.41
CA ILE A 16 5.13 3.21 6.71
C ILE A 16 3.74 3.62 7.21
N ARG A 17 2.80 2.67 7.36
CA ARG A 17 1.45 2.98 7.85
C ARG A 17 1.50 3.53 9.28
N LYS A 18 2.33 2.94 10.14
CA LYS A 18 2.58 3.45 11.50
C LYS A 18 3.15 4.86 11.49
N MET A 19 4.13 5.15 10.62
CA MET A 19 4.67 6.50 10.46
C MET A 19 3.58 7.51 10.07
N ILE A 20 2.70 7.17 9.13
CA ILE A 20 1.60 8.05 8.70
C ILE A 20 0.61 8.27 9.87
N GLN A 21 0.32 7.22 10.64
CA GLN A 21 -0.54 7.31 11.81
C GLN A 21 0.02 8.27 12.86
N GLU A 22 1.31 8.17 13.15
CA GLU A 22 2.01 9.01 14.13
C GLU A 22 2.18 10.45 13.66
N ALA A 23 2.46 10.65 12.36
CA ALA A 23 2.73 11.98 11.80
C ALA A 23 1.46 12.78 11.46
N VAL A 24 0.35 12.10 11.16
CA VAL A 24 -0.88 12.75 10.67
C VAL A 24 -2.09 12.35 11.50
N SER A 25 -2.60 11.12 11.33
CA SER A 25 -3.67 10.54 12.13
C SER A 25 -3.94 9.09 11.73
N GLU A 26 -4.62 8.35 12.60
CA GLU A 26 -5.13 7.01 12.28
C GLU A 26 -6.10 7.02 11.10
N GLU A 27 -6.93 8.06 10.97
CA GLU A 27 -7.86 8.19 9.84
C GLU A 27 -7.11 8.31 8.50
N VAL A 28 -6.04 9.11 8.44
CA VAL A 28 -5.21 9.25 7.23
C VAL A 28 -4.47 7.94 6.94
N ALA A 29 -3.88 7.32 7.96
CA ALA A 29 -3.14 6.06 7.80
C ALA A 29 -4.03 4.94 7.23
N ASN A 30 -5.30 4.90 7.61
CA ASN A 30 -6.27 3.92 7.10
C ASN A 30 -6.87 4.33 5.74
N GLY A 31 -6.81 5.60 5.36
CA GLY A 31 -7.35 6.11 4.09
C GLY A 31 -6.35 6.11 2.92
N VAL A 32 -5.04 6.08 3.22
CA VAL A 32 -3.97 6.07 2.21
C VAL A 32 -3.68 4.64 1.75
N ARG A 33 -3.58 4.46 0.43
CA ARG A 33 -3.14 3.21 -0.20
C ARG A 33 -1.62 3.17 -0.30
N ILE A 34 -1.02 2.11 0.20
CA ILE A 34 0.43 1.84 0.15
C ILE A 34 0.68 0.71 -0.85
N LEU A 35 1.36 1.04 -1.95
CA LEU A 35 1.58 0.11 -3.07
C LEU A 35 2.97 -0.53 -2.97
N TYR A 36 3.04 -1.84 -3.18
CA TYR A 36 4.31 -2.54 -3.28
C TYR A 36 4.91 -2.35 -4.67
N GLY A 37 6.08 -1.70 -4.74
CA GLY A 37 6.78 -1.39 -5.99
C GLY A 37 7.96 -2.31 -6.32
N GLY A 38 8.10 -3.43 -5.63
CA GLY A 38 9.15 -4.42 -5.91
C GLY A 38 8.85 -5.26 -7.16
N SER A 39 9.58 -6.37 -7.31
CA SER A 39 9.43 -7.27 -8.46
C SER A 39 8.17 -8.12 -8.37
N VAL A 40 7.03 -7.55 -8.75
CA VAL A 40 5.73 -8.24 -8.83
C VAL A 40 5.62 -9.03 -10.14
N THR A 41 5.18 -10.27 -10.04
CA THR A 41 4.93 -11.18 -11.15
C THR A 41 3.60 -11.92 -10.94
N PRO A 42 3.01 -12.53 -11.98
CA PRO A 42 1.80 -13.35 -11.82
C PRO A 42 1.96 -14.46 -10.77
N GLU A 43 3.16 -15.00 -10.63
CA GLU A 43 3.46 -16.10 -9.71
C GLU A 43 3.47 -15.67 -8.23
N ASN A 44 3.84 -14.43 -7.92
CA ASN A 44 3.98 -13.96 -6.53
C ASN A 44 2.91 -12.96 -6.08
N CYS A 45 2.13 -12.41 -7.00
CA CYS A 45 1.17 -11.33 -6.70
C CYS A 45 0.12 -11.74 -5.65
N LYS A 46 -0.30 -13.01 -5.64
CA LYS A 46 -1.29 -13.51 -4.66
C LYS A 46 -0.75 -13.55 -3.24
N ASP A 47 0.50 -13.96 -3.06
CA ASP A 47 1.12 -14.03 -1.73
C ASP A 47 1.40 -12.64 -1.17
N LEU A 48 1.71 -11.68 -2.05
CA LEU A 48 1.94 -10.28 -1.68
C LEU A 48 0.63 -9.55 -1.35
N ILE A 49 -0.42 -9.69 -2.15
CA ILE A 49 -1.68 -8.95 -1.93
C ILE A 49 -2.45 -9.45 -0.68
N CYS A 50 -2.18 -10.67 -0.22
CA CYS A 50 -2.74 -11.20 1.03
C CYS A 50 -2.14 -10.54 2.29
N LYS A 51 -1.11 -9.71 2.16
CA LYS A 51 -0.49 -9.01 3.29
C LYS A 51 -1.34 -7.79 3.69
N PRO A 52 -1.65 -7.61 4.98
CA PRO A 52 -2.67 -6.67 5.43
C PRO A 52 -2.35 -5.20 5.14
N ASP A 53 -1.08 -4.84 4.95
CA ASP A 53 -0.67 -3.46 4.68
C ASP A 53 -0.30 -3.20 3.20
N ILE A 54 -0.47 -4.19 2.32
CA ILE A 54 -0.22 -4.07 0.88
C ILE A 54 -1.54 -3.82 0.14
N ASP A 55 -1.75 -2.58 -0.30
CA ASP A 55 -3.02 -2.15 -0.93
C ASP A 55 -3.03 -2.28 -2.46
N GLY A 56 -2.00 -2.91 -3.02
CA GLY A 56 -1.82 -3.10 -4.46
C GLY A 56 -0.38 -2.99 -4.91
N PHE A 57 -0.19 -2.85 -6.23
CA PHE A 57 1.12 -2.95 -6.87
C PHE A 57 1.44 -1.77 -7.77
N LEU A 58 2.71 -1.37 -7.77
CA LEU A 58 3.29 -0.52 -8.81
C LEU A 58 4.17 -1.41 -9.70
N VAL A 59 3.59 -1.88 -10.80
CA VAL A 59 4.19 -2.95 -11.62
C VAL A 59 5.09 -2.36 -12.71
N GLY A 60 6.36 -2.78 -12.71
CA GLY A 60 7.35 -2.44 -13.74
C GLY A 60 7.21 -3.30 -15.00
N GLY A 61 8.27 -4.03 -15.38
CA GLY A 61 8.33 -4.76 -16.66
C GLY A 61 7.25 -5.82 -16.91
N ALA A 62 6.60 -6.35 -15.85
CA ALA A 62 5.46 -7.25 -16.02
C ALA A 62 4.20 -6.55 -16.57
N SER A 63 4.11 -5.21 -16.45
CA SER A 63 2.99 -4.42 -17.00
C SER A 63 2.94 -4.41 -18.53
N LEU A 64 4.06 -4.72 -19.19
CA LEU A 64 4.19 -4.74 -20.65
C LEU A 64 3.83 -6.11 -21.26
N LYS A 65 3.35 -7.05 -20.46
CA LYS A 65 3.04 -8.43 -20.87
C LYS A 65 1.53 -8.70 -20.71
N PRO A 66 0.94 -9.60 -21.53
CA PRO A 66 -0.48 -9.98 -21.37
C PRO A 66 -0.83 -10.52 -19.97
N SER A 67 0.13 -11.18 -19.31
CA SER A 67 -0.01 -11.68 -17.94
C SER A 67 -0.14 -10.58 -16.87
N PHE A 68 -0.03 -9.30 -17.25
CA PHE A 68 -0.38 -8.20 -16.35
C PHE A 68 -1.83 -8.29 -15.86
N THR A 69 -2.73 -8.85 -16.68
CA THR A 69 -4.13 -9.10 -16.32
C THR A 69 -4.28 -10.05 -15.13
N ASP A 70 -3.35 -10.99 -14.95
CA ASP A 70 -3.34 -11.90 -13.79
C ASP A 70 -3.03 -11.12 -12.50
N ILE A 71 -2.09 -10.17 -12.56
CA ILE A 71 -1.72 -9.31 -11.43
C ILE A 71 -2.88 -8.40 -11.05
N ILE A 72 -3.59 -7.83 -12.04
CA ILE A 72 -4.80 -7.03 -11.78
C ILE A 72 -5.87 -7.89 -11.12
N THR A 73 -6.14 -9.08 -11.66
CA THR A 73 -7.17 -9.99 -11.15
C THR A 73 -6.87 -10.42 -9.70
N ALA A 74 -5.60 -10.62 -9.35
CA ALA A 74 -5.20 -10.91 -7.98
C ALA A 74 -5.55 -9.77 -6.99
N CYS A 75 -5.59 -8.52 -7.45
CA CYS A 75 -6.01 -7.37 -6.64
C CYS A 75 -7.55 -7.20 -6.54
N VAL A 76 -8.33 -8.00 -7.28
CA VAL A 76 -9.81 -7.94 -7.30
C VAL A 76 -10.35 -9.17 -6.55
N PRO A 77 -10.22 -9.23 -5.20
CA PRO A 77 -11.27 -8.74 -4.31
C PRO A 77 -10.79 -8.23 -2.91
N VAL A 78 -11.69 -7.57 -2.16
CA VAL A 78 -11.67 -7.24 -0.69
C VAL A 78 -10.70 -6.18 -0.12
N VAL A 79 -11.04 -4.89 -0.22
CA VAL A 79 -11.34 -4.04 0.96
C VAL A 79 -12.39 -3.01 0.50
N PRO A 80 -13.59 -2.92 1.10
CA PRO A 80 -14.41 -1.75 0.89
C PRO A 80 -13.60 -0.56 1.42
N LEU A 81 -13.07 0.27 0.52
CA LEU A 81 -12.48 1.55 0.91
C LEU A 81 -13.52 2.24 1.79
N LYS A 82 -13.24 2.34 3.10
CA LYS A 82 -13.98 3.25 3.96
C LYS A 82 -13.83 4.59 3.26
N LYS A 83 -14.96 5.16 2.79
CA LYS A 83 -14.93 6.41 2.00
C LYS A 83 -14.03 7.38 2.76
N PRO A 84 -12.92 7.84 2.17
CA PRO A 84 -12.05 8.77 2.85
C PRO A 84 -12.91 10.00 3.16
N LYS A 85 -13.02 10.37 4.44
CA LYS A 85 -13.43 11.73 4.73
C LYS A 85 -12.28 12.59 4.22
N PHE A 86 -12.56 13.43 3.23
CA PHE A 86 -11.60 14.43 2.79
C PHE A 86 -11.30 15.34 3.97
N ILE A 87 -10.14 15.14 4.62
CA ILE A 87 -9.58 16.10 5.57
C ILE A 87 -9.11 17.27 4.72
N LYS A 88 -9.67 18.47 4.94
CA LYS A 88 -9.15 19.66 4.27
C LYS A 88 -7.78 19.96 4.85
N VAL A 89 -6.88 20.51 4.03
CA VAL A 89 -5.53 20.91 4.46
C VAL A 89 -5.55 21.86 5.69
N GLY A 90 -6.67 22.53 5.96
CA GLY A 90 -6.87 23.37 7.15
C GLY A 90 -7.37 22.65 8.42
N ASP A 91 -7.76 21.38 8.34
CA ASP A 91 -8.23 20.57 9.49
C ASP A 91 -7.06 19.76 10.12
N ILE A 92 -5.89 19.79 9.49
CA ILE A 92 -4.66 19.23 10.04
C ILE A 92 -4.13 20.27 11.03
N GLU A 93 -4.36 20.06 12.33
CA GLU A 93 -3.65 20.86 13.33
C GLU A 93 -2.14 20.75 13.05
N PRO A 94 -1.42 21.89 13.01
CA PRO A 94 0.01 21.85 12.76
C PRO A 94 0.64 20.98 13.85
N ALA A 95 1.16 19.81 13.46
CA ALA A 95 1.95 18.97 14.34
C ALA A 95 2.91 19.88 15.09
N ALA A 96 2.76 19.92 16.42
CA ALA A 96 3.53 20.81 17.28
C ALA A 96 4.98 20.70 16.86
N ARG A 97 5.52 21.79 16.29
CA ARG A 97 6.95 21.92 16.02
C ARG A 97 7.62 21.90 17.39
N GLY A 98 7.96 20.70 17.85
CA GLY A 98 8.93 20.51 18.90
C GLY A 98 10.23 21.12 18.43
N VAL A 99 10.67 22.12 19.20
CA VAL A 99 11.98 22.79 19.17
C VAL A 99 13.15 21.85 18.91
#